data_AF-A0A3P8U7X9-F1
#
_entry.id   AF-A0A3P8U7X9-F1
#
_cell.length_a   1.000
_cell.length_b   1.000
_cell.length_c   1.000
_cell.angle_alpha   90.00
_cell.angle_beta   90.00
_cell.angle_gamma   90.00
#
_symmetry.space_group_name_H-M   'P 1'
#
loop_
_entity.id
_entity.type
_entity.pdbx_description
1 polymer ?
#
loop_
_entity_poly.entity_id
_entity_poly.type
_entity_poly.pdbx_seq_one_letter_code
_entity_poly.pdbx_strand_id
1 'polypeptide(L)'
;SRTSPTYSLKPHDTATSMLDGRFGVLGVKRRSINIVCRFYSSSSTKFFCRNDCRQILLRTTGDEAESGRYSIRYYQEPIIRSFTVKTTISKLKLNDSGLYSCGLGESWTSASFLKFNILVTAGEFQRVSTKTQKIIFKW
;
A
#
# COMPACT_ATOMS: atom_id res chain seq x y z
N SER A 1 23.37 -13.33 -16.44
CA SER A 1 21.99 -13.70 -16.02
C SER A 1 21.66 -12.94 -14.75
N ARG A 2 20.76 -11.94 -14.83
CA ARG A 2 20.47 -11.02 -13.71
C ARG A 2 19.37 -11.65 -12.86
N THR A 3 19.74 -12.27 -11.75
CA THR A 3 18.80 -12.83 -10.77
C THR A 3 18.06 -11.68 -10.07
N SER A 4 16.73 -11.71 -10.12
CA SER A 4 15.90 -10.78 -9.35
C SER A 4 15.87 -11.22 -7.89
N PRO A 5 15.92 -10.31 -6.90
CA PRO A 5 15.83 -10.67 -5.50
C PRO A 5 14.42 -11.15 -5.16
N THR A 6 14.33 -12.37 -4.64
CA THR A 6 13.09 -12.97 -4.13
C THR A 6 12.80 -12.39 -2.75
N TYR A 7 11.80 -11.50 -2.63
CA TYR A 7 11.36 -11.02 -1.32
C TYR A 7 10.29 -11.95 -0.74
N SER A 8 10.67 -12.74 0.27
CA SER A 8 9.77 -13.58 1.06
C SER A 8 8.97 -12.72 2.05
N LEU A 9 7.70 -12.44 1.75
CA LEU A 9 6.80 -11.75 2.68
C LEU A 9 6.29 -12.74 3.75
N LYS A 10 6.55 -12.47 5.04
CA LYS A 10 6.03 -13.33 6.12
C LYS A 10 4.54 -13.09 6.36
N PRO A 11 3.82 -14.06 6.98
CA PRO A 11 2.36 -14.01 7.11
C PRO A 11 1.78 -12.88 7.97
N HIS A 12 2.58 -12.01 8.57
CA HIS A 12 2.12 -10.88 9.40
C HIS A 12 2.62 -9.51 8.91
N ASP A 13 3.39 -9.44 7.83
CA ASP A 13 4.03 -8.20 7.43
C ASP A 13 3.05 -7.35 6.61
N THR A 14 2.78 -6.13 7.08
CA THR A 14 2.11 -5.12 6.27
C THR A 14 3.11 -4.60 5.26
N ALA A 15 2.91 -4.89 3.97
CA ALA A 15 3.77 -4.36 2.92
C ALA A 15 3.69 -2.83 2.95
N THR A 16 4.83 -2.19 3.23
CA THR A 16 4.99 -0.74 3.24
C THR A 16 5.91 -0.39 2.09
N SER A 17 5.38 0.27 1.06
CA SER A 17 6.17 0.74 -0.08
C SER A 17 6.39 2.24 0.03
N MET A 18 7.65 2.67 -0.02
CA MET A 18 8.04 4.06 -0.29
C MET A 18 8.08 4.24 -1.80
N LEU A 19 7.25 5.14 -2.33
CA LEU A 19 7.14 5.36 -3.77
C LEU A 19 8.24 6.32 -4.23
N ASP A 20 9.33 5.76 -4.76
CA ASP A 20 10.29 6.47 -5.62
C ASP A 20 10.09 5.99 -7.07
N GLY A 21 9.17 6.63 -7.79
CA GLY A 21 9.04 6.72 -9.26
C GLY A 21 8.98 5.47 -10.15
N ARG A 22 9.33 4.25 -9.69
CA ARG A 22 9.55 3.07 -10.55
C ARG A 22 8.99 1.74 -10.04
N PHE A 23 8.46 1.68 -8.82
CA PHE A 23 7.97 0.42 -8.24
C PHE A 23 6.46 0.46 -7.97
N GLY A 24 5.75 -0.57 -8.44
CA GLY A 24 4.38 -0.85 -8.04
C GLY A 24 4.32 -1.44 -6.63
N VAL A 25 3.17 -1.32 -5.97
CA VAL A 25 2.89 -1.88 -4.64
C VAL A 25 2.31 -3.28 -4.81
N LEU A 26 2.94 -4.28 -4.18
CA LEU A 26 2.41 -5.64 -4.16
C LEU A 26 1.53 -5.85 -2.92
N GLY A 27 0.31 -6.32 -3.16
CA GLY A 27 -0.66 -6.68 -2.13
C GLY A 27 -1.12 -8.13 -2.24
N VAL A 28 -1.61 -8.68 -1.13
CA VAL A 28 -2.19 -10.03 -1.07
C VAL A 28 -3.67 -9.93 -0.71
N LYS A 29 -4.52 -10.69 -1.40
CA LYS A 29 -5.96 -10.75 -1.15
C LYS A 29 -6.26 -10.96 0.34
N ARG A 30 -7.25 -10.23 0.87
CA ARG A 30 -7.66 -10.17 2.28
C ARG A 30 -6.64 -9.54 3.24
N ARG A 31 -5.45 -9.14 2.78
CA ARG A 31 -4.47 -8.41 3.60
C ARG A 31 -4.62 -6.90 3.43
N SER A 32 -3.81 -6.16 4.17
CA SER A 32 -3.74 -4.70 4.11
C SER A 32 -2.39 -4.27 3.56
N ILE A 33 -2.37 -3.12 2.91
CA ILE A 33 -1.14 -2.46 2.45
C ILE A 33 -1.11 -1.02 2.96
N ASN A 34 0.09 -0.53 3.25
CA ASN A 34 0.33 0.87 3.57
C ASN A 34 1.11 1.51 2.43
N ILE A 35 0.60 2.61 1.91
CA ILE A 35 1.26 3.40 0.88
C ILE A 35 1.68 4.73 1.47
N VAL A 36 2.95 5.07 1.32
CA VAL A 36 3.54 6.30 1.85
C VAL A 36 3.83 7.25 0.70
N CYS A 37 3.17 8.40 0.73
CA CYS A 37 3.33 9.46 -0.27
C CYS A 37 3.96 10.69 0.36
N ARG A 38 5.13 11.08 -0.14
CA ARG A 38 5.90 12.21 0.42
C ARG A 38 5.84 13.42 -0.49
N PHE A 39 5.58 14.57 0.10
CA PHE A 39 5.57 15.87 -0.54
C PHE A 39 6.57 16.79 0.15
N TYR A 40 7.13 17.75 -0.57
CA TYR A 40 8.08 18.74 -0.04
C TYR A 40 7.44 20.11 0.21
N SER A 41 6.14 20.22 0.00
CA SER A 41 5.30 21.37 0.33
C SER A 41 4.12 20.93 1.19
N SER A 42 3.76 21.73 2.19
CA SER A 42 2.56 21.53 2.99
C SER A 42 1.32 21.97 2.22
N SER A 43 0.17 21.40 2.57
CA SER A 43 -1.13 21.89 2.11
C SER A 43 -2.28 21.33 2.95
N SER A 44 -3.47 21.89 2.80
CA SER A 44 -4.64 21.58 3.63
C SER A 44 -5.34 20.26 3.28
N THR A 45 -5.56 19.96 2.00
CA THR A 45 -6.42 18.84 1.57
C THR A 45 -5.63 17.65 1.06
N LYS A 46 -6.02 16.46 1.53
CA LYS A 46 -5.34 15.17 1.32
C LYS A 46 -6.28 14.29 0.51
N PHE A 47 -5.74 13.61 -0.49
CA PHE A 47 -6.51 12.85 -1.46
C PHE A 47 -5.98 11.43 -1.59
N PHE A 48 -6.90 10.48 -1.75
CA PHE A 48 -6.60 9.14 -2.22
C PHE A 48 -7.66 8.71 -3.26
N CYS A 49 -7.21 8.34 -4.45
CA CYS A 49 -8.05 8.12 -5.61
C CYS A 49 -7.53 6.94 -6.46
N ARG A 50 -8.33 6.47 -7.42
CA ARG A 50 -7.89 5.52 -8.46
C ARG A 50 -8.43 5.87 -9.84
N ASN A 51 -7.85 5.23 -10.85
CA ASN A 51 -8.21 5.37 -12.27
C ASN A 51 -8.11 6.82 -12.75
N ASP A 52 -6.91 7.41 -12.67
CA ASP A 52 -6.66 8.85 -12.92
C ASP A 52 -7.63 9.74 -12.16
N CYS A 53 -7.94 9.31 -10.93
CA CYS A 53 -8.85 9.96 -10.03
C CYS A 53 -10.29 10.19 -10.53
N ARG A 54 -10.74 9.40 -11.53
CA ARG A 54 -12.17 9.32 -11.86
C ARG A 54 -13.00 8.76 -10.70
N GLN A 55 -12.34 8.07 -9.76
CA GLN A 55 -12.94 7.57 -8.53
C GLN A 55 -12.16 8.10 -7.32
N ILE A 56 -12.82 8.92 -6.50
CA ILE A 56 -12.30 9.37 -5.21
C ILE A 56 -12.59 8.30 -4.17
N LEU A 57 -11.55 7.82 -3.49
CA LEU A 57 -11.68 6.81 -2.43
C LEU A 57 -11.76 7.47 -1.06
N LEU A 58 -10.96 8.52 -0.85
CA LEU A 58 -10.97 9.33 0.36
C LEU A 58 -10.45 10.74 0.08
N ARG A 59 -11.09 11.74 0.71
CA ARG A 59 -10.67 13.14 0.71
C ARG A 59 -10.89 13.70 2.11
N THR A 60 -9.92 14.43 2.64
CA THR A 60 -10.04 15.05 3.97
C THR A 60 -9.16 16.29 4.08
N THR A 61 -9.54 17.23 4.93
CA THR A 61 -8.69 18.34 5.38
C THR A 61 -8.01 18.04 6.72
N GLY A 62 -8.52 17.06 7.47
CA GLY A 62 -7.96 16.62 8.75
C GLY A 62 -6.72 15.74 8.58
N ASP A 63 -6.09 15.45 9.71
CA ASP A 63 -4.87 14.64 9.73
C ASP A 63 -5.15 13.14 9.71
N GLU A 64 -6.33 12.72 10.12
CA GLU A 64 -6.78 11.33 10.00
C GLU A 64 -8.20 11.29 9.42
N ALA A 65 -8.47 10.30 8.56
CA ALA A 65 -9.80 10.02 8.06
C ALA A 65 -9.92 8.57 7.60
N GLU A 66 -11.14 8.04 7.64
CA GLU A 66 -11.45 6.69 7.16
C GLU A 66 -12.73 6.70 6.33
N SER A 67 -12.78 5.86 5.29
CA SER A 67 -13.98 5.56 4.53
C SER A 67 -13.96 4.10 4.08
N GLY A 68 -14.84 3.29 4.69
CA GLY A 68 -14.94 1.87 4.40
C GLY A 68 -13.63 1.12 4.68
N ARG A 69 -12.92 0.73 3.62
CA ARG A 69 -11.64 -0.01 3.72
C ARG A 69 -10.41 0.89 3.59
N TYR A 70 -10.60 2.19 3.34
CA TYR A 70 -9.54 3.14 3.05
C TYR A 70 -9.32 4.07 4.23
N SER A 71 -8.06 4.40 4.53
CA SER A 71 -7.73 5.44 5.49
C SER A 71 -6.59 6.33 5.02
N ILE A 72 -6.55 7.56 5.54
CA ILE A 72 -5.47 8.53 5.40
C ILE A 72 -4.96 8.87 6.80
N ARG A 73 -3.64 8.95 6.94
CA ARG A 73 -2.95 9.68 8.01
C ARG A 73 -1.98 10.68 7.41
N TYR A 74 -1.97 11.89 7.91
CA TYR A 74 -1.09 12.96 7.51
C TYR A 74 -0.18 13.35 8.67
N TYR A 75 1.10 13.49 8.40
CA TYR A 75 2.07 13.96 9.38
C TYR A 75 3.28 14.57 8.68
N GLN A 76 3.94 15.49 9.37
CA GLN A 76 5.23 16.03 8.94
C GLN A 76 6.35 15.08 9.36
N GLU A 77 7.35 14.88 8.49
CA GLU A 77 8.61 14.19 8.80
C GLU A 77 9.71 15.27 8.91
N PRO A 78 10.03 15.78 10.12
CA PRO A 78 10.89 16.96 10.29
C PRO A 78 12.32 16.76 9.79
N ILE A 79 12.87 15.55 9.96
CA ILE A 79 14.26 15.22 9.62
C ILE A 79 14.53 15.44 8.13
N ILE A 80 13.60 15.03 7.28
CA ILE A 80 13.71 15.15 5.82
C ILE A 80 12.86 16.29 5.25
N ARG A 81 12.32 17.16 6.12
CA ARG A 81 11.48 18.31 5.77
C ARG A 81 10.37 17.98 4.76
N SER A 82 9.68 16.86 5.00
CA SER A 82 8.63 16.38 4.10
C SER A 82 7.28 16.25 4.82
N PHE A 83 6.22 16.18 4.03
CA PHE A 83 4.85 16.00 4.47
C PHE A 83 4.34 14.69 3.90
N THR A 84 3.96 13.78 4.79
CA THR A 84 3.59 12.42 4.43
C THR A 84 2.08 12.24 4.45
N VAL A 85 1.52 11.80 3.33
CA VAL A 85 0.18 11.23 3.25
C VAL A 85 0.32 9.72 3.24
N LYS A 86 0.10 9.08 4.38
CA LYS A 86 0.05 7.62 4.50
C LYS A 86 -1.37 7.14 4.25
N THR A 87 -1.54 6.30 3.25
CA THR A 87 -2.83 5.69 2.92
C THR A 87 -2.82 4.20 3.22
N THR A 88 -3.93 3.66 3.69
CA THR A 88 -4.08 2.22 3.92
C THR A 88 -5.26 1.70 3.11
N ILE A 89 -5.08 0.54 2.46
CA ILE A 89 -6.19 -0.26 1.93
C ILE A 89 -6.26 -1.54 2.74
N SER A 90 -7.37 -1.75 3.45
CA SER A 90 -7.60 -2.98 4.20
C SER A 90 -8.35 -4.03 3.37
N LYS A 91 -8.21 -5.31 3.75
CA LYS A 91 -8.96 -6.45 3.17
C LYS A 91 -8.96 -6.46 1.63
N LEU A 92 -7.78 -6.37 1.02
CA LEU A 92 -7.59 -6.28 -0.44
C LEU A 92 -8.41 -7.31 -1.22
N LYS A 93 -8.91 -6.89 -2.38
CA LYS A 93 -9.59 -7.71 -3.36
C LYS A 93 -8.74 -7.81 -4.62
N LEU A 94 -8.87 -8.87 -5.41
CA LEU A 94 -8.08 -9.02 -6.64
C LEU A 94 -8.32 -7.85 -7.63
N ASN A 95 -9.56 -7.34 -7.68
CA ASN A 95 -9.95 -6.18 -8.47
C ASN A 95 -9.53 -4.81 -7.86
N ASP A 96 -8.86 -4.82 -6.69
CA ASP A 96 -8.17 -3.63 -6.21
C ASP A 96 -6.90 -3.36 -7.03
N SER A 97 -6.44 -4.29 -7.88
CA SER A 97 -5.33 -4.03 -8.80
C SER A 97 -5.64 -2.87 -9.76
N GLY A 98 -4.65 -2.03 -10.03
CA GLY A 98 -4.77 -0.90 -10.96
C GLY A 98 -3.96 0.33 -10.55
N LEU A 99 -4.22 1.45 -11.25
CA LEU A 99 -3.55 2.73 -11.03
C LEU A 99 -4.24 3.54 -9.92
N TYR A 100 -3.44 3.96 -8.94
CA TYR A 100 -3.86 4.78 -7.82
C TYR A 100 -3.07 6.08 -7.79
N SER A 101 -3.59 7.05 -7.04
CA SER A 101 -2.85 8.25 -6.70
C SER A 101 -3.21 8.74 -5.30
N CYS A 102 -2.21 9.24 -4.62
CA CYS A 102 -2.34 10.03 -3.40
C CYS A 102 -1.96 11.47 -3.73
N GLY A 103 -2.63 12.44 -3.11
CA GLY A 103 -2.42 13.84 -3.41
C GLY A 103 -2.46 14.74 -2.19
N LEU A 104 -1.82 15.90 -2.33
CA LEU A 104 -1.77 16.97 -1.34
C LEU A 104 -1.91 18.31 -2.05
N GLY A 105 -2.87 19.14 -1.63
CA GLY A 105 -3.14 20.45 -2.21
C GLY A 105 -4.31 21.19 -1.55
N GLU A 106 -4.47 22.48 -1.86
CA GLU A 106 -5.59 23.29 -1.34
C GLU A 106 -6.92 22.88 -1.96
N SER A 107 -6.87 22.45 -3.22
CA SER A 107 -8.02 22.01 -4.00
C SER A 107 -7.60 20.89 -4.94
N TRP A 108 -8.57 20.34 -5.67
CA TRP A 108 -8.29 19.31 -6.67
C TRP A 108 -7.33 19.78 -7.77
N THR A 109 -7.49 21.01 -8.24
CA THR A 109 -6.75 21.57 -9.38
C THR A 109 -5.34 21.99 -9.00
N SER A 110 -5.11 22.33 -7.72
CA SER A 110 -3.81 22.75 -7.19
C SER A 110 -3.06 21.62 -6.46
N ALA A 111 -3.60 20.40 -6.46
CA ALA A 111 -2.99 19.27 -5.78
C ALA A 111 -1.87 18.64 -6.60
N SER A 112 -0.77 18.33 -5.90
CA SER A 112 0.27 17.45 -6.42
C SER A 112 -0.16 16.01 -6.21
N PHE A 113 0.01 15.14 -7.21
CA PHE A 113 -0.35 13.73 -7.15
C PHE A 113 0.86 12.82 -7.42
N LEU A 114 1.06 11.83 -6.57
CA LEU A 114 1.98 10.72 -6.83
C LEU A 114 1.18 9.52 -7.33
N LYS A 115 1.51 9.05 -8.54
CA LYS A 115 0.85 7.93 -9.21
C LYS A 115 1.62 6.63 -8.97
N PHE A 116 0.89 5.53 -8.77
CA PHE A 116 1.49 4.21 -8.57
C PHE A 116 0.51 3.09 -8.94
N ASN A 117 1.03 1.94 -9.35
CA ASN A 117 0.22 0.75 -9.60
C ASN A 117 0.19 -0.14 -8.36
N ILE A 118 -0.99 -0.68 -8.04
CA ILE A 118 -1.16 -1.75 -7.07
C ILE A 118 -1.40 -3.05 -7.84
N LEU A 119 -0.67 -4.11 -7.50
CA LEU A 119 -0.91 -5.47 -7.97
C LEU A 119 -1.36 -6.32 -6.79
N VAL A 120 -2.55 -6.93 -6.88
CA VAL A 120 -3.07 -7.82 -5.82
C VAL A 120 -3.05 -9.26 -6.31
N THR A 121 -2.33 -10.12 -5.60
CA THR A 121 -2.30 -11.57 -5.87
C THR A 121 -3.19 -12.33 -4.88
N ALA A 122 -3.59 -13.55 -5.24
CA ALA A 122 -4.40 -14.39 -4.33
C ALA A 122 -3.62 -14.83 -3.07
N GLY A 123 -2.28 -14.72 -3.11
CA GLY A 123 -1.37 -15.38 -2.19
C GLY A 123 -1.32 -16.88 -2.50
N GLU A 124 -0.13 -17.45 -2.65
CA GLU A 124 0.01 -18.90 -2.66
C GLU A 124 -0.21 -19.43 -1.24
N PHE A 125 -1.28 -20.19 -1.05
CA PHE A 125 -1.40 -21.08 0.09
C PHE A 125 -0.46 -22.28 -0.16
N GLN A 126 0.83 -22.16 0.10
CA GLN A 126 1.60 -23.36 0.39
C GLN A 126 1.18 -23.85 1.77
N ARG A 127 0.13 -24.67 1.80
CA ARG A 127 0.04 -25.70 2.82
C ARG A 127 1.28 -26.56 2.63
N VAL A 128 2.35 -26.29 3.36
CA VAL A 128 3.34 -27.32 3.63
C VAL A 128 2.61 -28.35 4.49
N SER A 129 1.97 -29.31 3.83
CA SER A 129 1.49 -30.51 4.47
C SER A 129 2.72 -31.32 4.86
N THR A 130 3.22 -31.14 6.08
CA THR A 130 4.14 -32.09 6.70
C THR A 130 3.41 -33.41 6.94
N LYS A 131 3.36 -34.26 5.91
CA LYS A 131 3.08 -35.70 6.09
C LYS A 131 4.39 -36.41 6.46
N THR A 132 4.54 -36.57 7.78
CA THR A 132 5.28 -37.54 8.61
C THR A 132 6.28 -38.52 7.97
N GLN A 133 7.45 -38.70 8.62
CA GLN A 133 8.05 -40.04 8.80
C GLN A 133 8.12 -40.36 10.31
N LYS A 134 7.42 -41.41 10.73
CA LYS A 134 7.62 -42.09 12.02
C LYS A 134 8.85 -42.98 11.84
N ILE A 135 9.93 -42.71 12.57
CA ILE A 135 11.02 -43.68 12.73
C ILE A 135 10.51 -44.71 13.74
N ILE A 136 10.25 -45.93 13.27
CA ILE A 136 9.95 -47.09 14.11
C ILE A 136 11.28 -47.79 14.36
N PHE A 137 11.78 -47.77 15.60
CA PHE A 137 12.85 -48.67 16.02
C PHE A 137 12.26 -50.03 16.35
N LYS A 138 12.74 -51.09 15.70
CA LYS A 138 12.54 -52.48 16.14
C LYS A 138 13.82 -52.93 16.83
N TRP A 139 13.67 -53.48 18.03
CA TRP A 139 14.71 -54.14 18.81
C TRP A 139 15.10 -55.46 18.17
#